data_AF-G9BGT3-F1
#
_entry.id   AF-G9BGT3-F1
#
_cell.length_a   1.000
_cell.length_b   1.000
_cell.length_c   1.000
_cell.angle_alpha   90.00
_cell.angle_beta   90.00
_cell.angle_gamma   90.00
#
_symmetry.space_group_name_H-M   'P 1'
#
loop_
_entity.id
_entity.type
_entity.pdbx_description
1 polymer ?
#
loop_
_entity_poly.entity_id
_entity_poly.type
_entity_poly.pdbx_seq_one_letter_code
_entity_poly.pdbx_strand_id
1 'polypeptide(L)' 'CHCCLVKINGRHKRRACQTIVREGMSVETQVNRIAGQEVL' A
#
# COMPACT_ATOMS: atom_id res chain seq x y z
N CYS A 1 8.30 8.84 7.17
CA CYS A 1 8.65 8.60 5.76
C CYS A 1 7.46 8.65 4.79
N HIS A 2 6.24 8.19 5.14
CA HIS A 2 5.14 7.98 4.16
C HIS A 2 5.50 7.03 2.99
N CYS A 3 6.59 6.29 3.12
CA CYS A 3 7.11 5.36 2.13
C CYS A 3 6.32 4.04 2.03
N CYS A 4 5.46 3.75 3.02
CA CYS A 4 4.74 2.48 3.16
C CYS A 4 3.23 2.60 2.87
N LEU A 5 2.84 3.52 1.98
CA LEU A 5 1.44 3.71 1.63
C LEU A 5 0.93 2.58 0.74
N VAL A 6 -0.10 1.88 1.19
CA VAL A 6 -0.76 0.77 0.50
C VAL A 6 -2.27 1.01 0.43
N LYS A 7 -2.99 0.18 -0.31
CA LYS A 7 -4.45 0.11 -0.25
C LYS A 7 -4.86 -1.10 0.57
N ILE A 8 -5.77 -0.92 1.51
CA ILE A 8 -6.25 -1.99 2.42
C ILE A 8 -7.76 -2.00 2.38
N ASN A 9 -8.36 -3.14 2.03
CA ASN A 9 -9.82 -3.32 1.94
C ASN A 9 -10.50 -2.21 1.12
N GLY A 10 -9.97 -1.93 -0.07
CA GLY A 10 -10.48 -0.86 -0.95
C GLY A 10 -10.03 0.56 -0.59
N ARG A 11 -9.49 0.81 0.60
CA ARG A 11 -9.12 2.16 1.06
C ARG A 11 -7.67 2.49 0.71
N HIS A 12 -7.48 3.53 -0.09
CA HIS A 12 -6.16 3.99 -0.53
C HIS A 12 -5.37 4.71 0.58
N LYS A 13 -4.05 4.80 0.40
CA LYS A 13 -3.11 5.61 1.21
C LYS A 13 -3.13 5.27 2.72
N ARG A 14 -3.18 3.98 3.06
CA ARG A 14 -3.00 3.49 4.45
C ARG A 14 -1.53 3.21 4.72
N ARG A 15 -1.03 3.54 5.91
CA ARG A 15 0.36 3.25 6.30
C ARG A 15 0.49 1.80 6.73
N ALA A 16 1.27 1.02 6.00
CA ALA A 16 1.53 -0.37 6.37
C ALA A 16 2.21 -0.48 7.74
N CYS A 17 3.22 0.36 8.02
CA CYS A 17 4.03 0.27 9.25
C CYS A 17 3.27 0.56 10.56
N GLN A 18 2.06 1.10 10.49
CA GLN A 18 1.23 1.40 11.65
C GLN A 18 -0.10 0.62 11.63
N THR A 19 -0.30 -0.24 10.64
CA THR A 19 -1.53 -1.02 10.52
C THR A 19 -1.34 -2.38 11.18
N ILE A 20 -2.17 -2.68 12.18
CA ILE A 20 -2.26 -4.02 12.79
C ILE A 20 -2.95 -4.95 11.79
N VAL A 21 -2.31 -6.08 11.49
CA VAL A 21 -2.87 -7.11 10.59
C VAL A 21 -4.07 -7.78 11.26
N ARG A 22 -5.12 -8.00 10.48
CA ARG A 22 -6.30 -8.78 10.87
C ARG A 22 -6.61 -9.80 9.79
N GLU A 23 -7.18 -10.92 10.21
CA GLU A 23 -7.66 -11.95 9.30
C GLU A 23 -8.66 -11.35 8.28
N GLY A 24 -8.60 -11.84 7.04
CA GLY A 24 -9.44 -11.35 5.94
C GLY A 24 -9.04 -9.99 5.36
N MET A 25 -7.92 -9.37 5.79
CA MET A 25 -7.41 -8.16 5.14
C MET A 25 -6.93 -8.45 3.71
N SER A 26 -7.38 -7.63 2.76
CA SER A 26 -6.85 -7.55 1.41
C SER A 26 -5.94 -6.33 1.28
N VAL A 27 -4.68 -6.55 0.91
CA VAL A 27 -3.65 -5.51 0.80
C VAL A 27 -3.14 -5.45 -0.64
N GLU A 28 -3.26 -4.28 -1.27
CA GLU A 28 -2.71 -4.00 -2.60
C GLU A 28 -1.51 -3.04 -2.47
N THR A 29 -0.34 -3.48 -2.92
CA THR A 29 0.90 -2.68 -2.98
C THR A 29 1.06 -2.04 -4.35
N GLN A 30 2.00 -1.10 -4.50
CA GLN A 30 2.30 -0.41 -5.77
C GLN A 30 1.10 0.35 -6.37
N VAL A 31 0.05 0.58 -5.59
CA VAL A 31 -1.19 1.28 -6.03
C VAL A 31 -1.01 2.77 -6.33
N ASN A 32 0.13 3.36 -5.96
CA ASN A 32 0.50 4.74 -6.27
C ASN A 32 1.68 4.81 -7.26
N ARG A 33 1.96 3.73 -7.99
CA ARG A 33 3.05 3.73 -8.97
C ARG A 33 2.64 4.61 -10.16
N ILE A 34 3.50 5.56 -10.52
CA ILE A 34 3.38 6.28 -11.79
C ILE A 34 3.93 5.31 -12.85
N ALA A 35 3.10 4.97 -13.84
CA ALA A 35 3.51 4.08 -14.94
C ALA A 35 4.76 4.66 -15.62
N GLY A 36 5.82 3.85 -15.73
CA GLY A 36 7.11 4.25 -16.30
C GLY A 36 8.26 4.45 -15.30
N GLN A 37 7.99 4.43 -13.99
CA GLN A 37 9.03 4.40 -12.96
C GLN A 37 9.30 2.96 -12.51
N GLU A 38 9.93 2.19 -13.40
CA GLU A 38 10.59 0.93 -13.05
C GLU A 38 12.09 1.21 -13.05
N VAL A 39 12.72 1.07 -11.89
CA VAL A 39 14.18 1.18 -11.79
C VAL A 39 14.74 -0.11 -12.39
N LEU A 40 15.44 0.04 -13.52
CA LEU A 40 16.25 -1.00 -14.16
C LEU A 40 17.32 -1.55 -13.20
#